data_AF-A0A2V6A4Q6-F1
#
_entry.id   AF-A0A2V6A4Q6-F1
#
_cell.length_a   1.000
_cell.length_b   1.000
_cell.length_c   1.000
_cell.angle_alpha   90.00
_cell.angle_beta   90.00
_cell.angle_gamma   90.00
#
_symmetry.space_group_name_H-M   'P 1'
#
loop_
_entity.id
_entity.type
_entity.pdbx_description
1 polymer ?
#
loop_
_entity_poly.entity_id
_entity_poly.type
_entity_poly.pdbx_seq_one_letter_code
_entity_poly.pdbx_strand_id
1 'polypeptide(L)'
;MNDEESLLRLKHLHAESEDIRQRLRISSPNSIVFRAPISPADDGEVVVEADGLGGATLNVIEGNYPIDFLSLRETRFATERAAIEAAERLTNRAT
;
A
#
# COMPACT_ATOMS: atom_id res chain seq x y z
N MET A 1 20.91 26.73 -7.23
CA MET A 1 20.72 25.83 -6.09
C MET A 1 21.72 24.71 -6.24
N ASN A 2 22.57 24.49 -5.25
CA ASN A 2 23.54 23.38 -5.28
C ASN A 2 22.90 22.09 -4.73
N ASP A 3 23.64 20.98 -4.76
CA ASP A 3 23.12 19.67 -4.34
C ASP A 3 22.78 19.63 -2.84
N GLU A 4 23.54 20.34 -2.00
CA GLU A 4 23.31 20.40 -0.55
C GLU A 4 22.02 21.19 -0.22
N GLU A 5 21.82 22.33 -0.86
CA GLU A 5 20.59 23.13 -0.77
C GLU A 5 19.38 22.32 -1.27
N SER A 6 19.55 21.58 -2.36
CA SER A 6 18.51 20.72 -2.93
C SER A 6 18.13 19.59 -1.97
N LEU A 7 19.11 18.96 -1.33
CA LEU A 7 18.90 17.91 -0.33
C LEU A 7 18.20 18.44 0.92
N LEU A 8 18.59 19.61 1.41
CA LEU A 8 17.92 20.27 2.54
C LEU A 8 16.46 20.60 2.19
N ARG A 9 16.21 21.10 0.98
CA ARG A 9 14.85 21.38 0.50
C ARG A 9 14.01 20.11 0.41
N LEU A 10 14.58 19.01 -0.09
CA LEU A 10 13.91 17.71 -0.17
C LEU A 10 13.51 17.20 1.22
N LYS A 11 14.43 17.28 2.20
CA LYS A 11 14.13 16.87 3.59
C LYS A 11 12.99 17.68 4.21
N HIS A 12 12.97 18.99 3.97
CA HIS A 12 11.89 19.85 4.46
C HIS A 12 10.53 19.50 3.83
N LEU A 13 10.49 19.34 2.50
CA LEU A 13 9.27 18.94 1.79
C LEU A 13 8.77 17.55 2.21
N HIS A 14 9.70 16.62 2.49
CA HIS A 14 9.35 15.32 3.00
C HIS A 14 8.66 15.42 4.38
N ALA A 15 9.25 16.17 5.32
CA ALA A 15 8.64 16.40 6.63
C ALA A 15 7.25 17.04 6.54
N GLU A 16 7.11 18.07 5.69
CA GLU A 16 5.82 18.73 5.46
C GLU A 16 4.77 17.75 4.88
N SER A 17 5.18 16.88 3.94
CA SER A 17 4.33 15.85 3.38
C SER A 17 3.87 14.82 4.42
N GLU A 18 4.76 14.38 5.31
CA GLU A 18 4.41 13.47 6.42
C GLU A 18 3.41 14.12 7.38
N ASP A 19 3.62 15.39 7.76
CA ASP A 19 2.71 16.12 8.64
C ASP A 19 1.30 16.26 8.03
N ILE A 20 1.23 16.55 6.72
CA ILE A 20 -0.05 16.61 6.00
C ILE A 20 -0.72 15.23 5.99
N ARG A 21 0.02 14.16 5.70
CA ARG A 21 -0.53 12.80 5.70
C ARG A 21 -1.08 12.41 7.07
N GLN A 22 -0.35 12.67 8.15
CA GLN A 22 -0.82 12.40 9.51
C GLN A 22 -2.14 13.13 9.82
N ARG A 23 -2.23 14.42 9.45
CA ARG A 23 -3.46 15.21 9.64
C ARG A 23 -4.64 14.66 8.86
N LEU A 24 -4.40 14.18 7.64
CA LEU A 24 -5.43 13.58 6.77
C LEU A 24 -5.71 12.11 7.11
N ARG A 25 -4.93 11.49 8.02
CA ARG A 25 -4.95 10.06 8.34
C ARG A 25 -4.74 9.18 7.11
N ILE A 26 -3.80 9.60 6.26
CA ILE A 26 -3.34 8.89 5.08
C ILE A 26 -2.05 8.17 5.43
N SER A 27 -1.92 6.93 4.99
CA SER A 27 -0.74 6.11 5.20
C SER A 27 0.43 6.59 4.33
N SER A 28 1.66 6.33 4.77
CA SER A 28 2.85 6.68 3.98
C SER A 28 2.94 5.86 2.70
N PRO A 29 3.54 6.39 1.61
CA PRO A 29 3.65 5.65 0.36
C PRO A 29 4.37 4.32 0.59
N ASN A 30 3.92 3.29 -0.12
CA ASN A 30 4.40 1.92 -0.04
C ASN A 30 4.16 1.21 1.31
N SER A 31 3.35 1.80 2.19
CA SER A 31 2.96 1.12 3.44
C SER A 31 1.96 0.01 3.14
N ILE A 32 2.20 -1.18 3.68
CA ILE A 32 1.23 -2.28 3.64
C ILE A 32 0.16 -2.00 4.69
N VAL A 33 -1.04 -1.62 4.25
CA VAL A 33 -2.17 -1.30 5.13
C VAL A 33 -3.10 -2.50 5.36
N PHE A 34 -2.98 -3.54 4.55
CA PHE A 34 -3.65 -4.83 4.75
C PHE A 34 -2.84 -5.95 4.10
N ARG A 35 -2.75 -7.11 4.78
CA ARG A 35 -2.18 -8.34 4.23
C ARG A 35 -2.86 -9.54 4.84
N ALA A 36 -3.29 -10.48 4.01
CA ALA A 36 -3.87 -11.74 4.46
C ALA A 36 -3.81 -12.82 3.38
N PRO A 37 -3.72 -14.10 3.77
CA PRO A 37 -3.91 -15.21 2.83
C PRO A 37 -5.34 -15.19 2.26
N ILE A 38 -5.48 -15.51 0.97
CA ILE A 38 -6.78 -15.69 0.34
C ILE A 38 -7.43 -16.95 0.87
N SER A 39 -6.71 -18.07 0.89
CA SER A 39 -7.18 -19.39 1.30
C SER A 39 -6.12 -20.06 2.18
N PRO A 40 -6.50 -20.88 3.18
CA PRO A 40 -5.53 -21.67 3.95
C PRO A 40 -4.81 -22.74 3.13
N ALA A 41 -5.36 -23.10 1.96
CA ALA A 41 -4.88 -24.21 1.14
C ALA A 41 -3.99 -23.78 -0.05
N ASP A 42 -3.96 -22.48 -0.36
CA ASP A 42 -3.22 -21.94 -1.51
C ASP A 42 -2.21 -20.88 -1.03
N ASP A 43 -1.09 -20.76 -1.75
CA ASP A 43 -0.05 -19.76 -1.45
C ASP A 43 -0.43 -18.32 -1.88
N GLY A 44 -1.69 -18.11 -2.25
CA GLY A 44 -2.21 -16.82 -2.69
C GLY A 44 -2.49 -15.89 -1.51
N GLU A 45 -1.95 -14.68 -1.56
CA GLU A 45 -2.19 -13.61 -0.60
C GLU A 45 -2.80 -12.38 -1.25
N VAL A 46 -3.56 -11.60 -0.47
CA VAL A 46 -3.93 -10.23 -0.81
C VAL A 46 -3.04 -9.28 -0.03
N VAL A 47 -2.43 -8.32 -0.72
CA VAL A 47 -1.67 -7.22 -0.14
C VAL A 47 -2.30 -5.91 -0.59
N VAL A 48 -2.53 -4.98 0.34
CA VAL A 48 -2.97 -3.62 0.03
C VAL A 48 -1.85 -2.65 0.41
N GLU A 49 -1.39 -1.89 -0.56
CA GLU A 49 -0.30 -0.93 -0.45
C GLU A 49 -0.83 0.49 -0.65
N ALA A 50 -0.53 1.40 0.29
CA ALA A 50 -0.93 2.80 0.20
C ALA A 50 -0.10 3.57 -0.83
N ASP A 51 -0.73 4.46 -1.58
CA ASP A 51 -0.05 5.31 -2.57
C ASP A 51 0.57 6.59 -1.97
N GLY A 52 0.31 6.87 -0.68
CA GLY A 52 0.77 8.06 0.02
C GLY A 52 -0.08 9.31 -0.20
N LEU A 53 -1.16 9.22 -0.98
CA LEU A 53 -2.07 10.31 -1.32
C LEU A 53 -3.54 9.99 -0.94
N GLY A 54 -3.74 8.91 -0.19
CA GLY A 54 -5.01 8.48 0.38
C GLY A 54 -5.66 7.36 -0.40
N GLY A 55 -5.15 7.02 -1.59
CA GLY A 55 -5.51 5.84 -2.36
C GLY A 55 -4.68 4.63 -1.96
N ALA A 56 -5.01 3.50 -2.58
CA ALA A 56 -4.27 2.26 -2.36
C ALA A 56 -4.40 1.31 -3.55
N THR A 57 -3.43 0.41 -3.65
CA THR A 57 -3.39 -0.66 -4.64
C THR A 57 -3.55 -2.00 -3.94
N LEU A 58 -4.56 -2.77 -4.34
CA LEU A 58 -4.74 -4.16 -3.96
C LEU A 58 -4.03 -5.05 -4.96
N ASN A 59 -3.12 -5.88 -4.49
CA ASN A 59 -2.45 -6.92 -5.26
C ASN A 59 -2.84 -8.30 -4.72
N VAL A 60 -3.25 -9.18 -5.62
CA VAL A 60 -3.32 -10.61 -5.38
C VAL A 60 -2.01 -11.22 -5.84
N ILE A 61 -1.26 -11.82 -4.92
CA ILE A 61 0.10 -12.28 -5.16
C ILE A 61 0.28 -13.74 -4.75
N GLU A 62 1.25 -14.41 -5.37
CA GLU A 62 1.81 -15.68 -4.91
C GLU A 62 3.30 -15.50 -4.64
N GLY A 63 3.83 -16.14 -3.60
CA GLY A 63 5.24 -16.07 -3.23
C GLY A 63 5.57 -14.97 -2.20
N ASN A 64 6.84 -14.56 -2.15
CA ASN A 64 7.39 -13.73 -1.09
C ASN A 64 7.39 -12.24 -1.46
N TYR A 65 6.23 -11.58 -1.34
CA TYR A 65 6.13 -10.13 -1.52
C TYR A 65 6.88 -9.36 -0.40
N PRO A 66 7.68 -8.31 -0.71
CA PRO A 66 7.83 -7.64 -2.02
C PRO A 66 9.05 -8.08 -2.85
N ILE A 67 9.73 -9.18 -2.50
CA ILE A 67 11.04 -9.54 -3.07
C ILE A 67 10.91 -10.41 -4.33
N ASP A 68 10.22 -11.55 -4.20
CA ASP A 68 10.09 -12.56 -5.25
C ASP A 68 8.65 -13.09 -5.22
N PHE A 69 7.78 -12.43 -5.97
CA PHE A 69 6.36 -12.71 -6.02
C PHE A 69 5.83 -12.59 -7.44
N LEU A 70 4.76 -13.32 -7.73
CA LEU A 70 3.96 -13.16 -8.93
C LEU A 70 2.73 -12.32 -8.61
N SER A 71 2.55 -11.19 -9.28
CA SER A 71 1.29 -10.43 -9.22
C SER A 71 0.27 -11.05 -10.17
N LEU A 72 -0.74 -11.70 -9.62
CA LEU A 72 -1.84 -12.31 -10.37
C LEU A 72 -2.88 -11.27 -10.79
N ARG A 73 -3.12 -10.27 -9.93
CA ARG A 73 -4.06 -9.19 -10.19
C ARG A 73 -3.71 -7.94 -9.38
N GLU A 74 -3.64 -6.81 -10.07
CA GLU A 74 -3.57 -5.47 -9.46
C GLU A 74 -4.91 -4.74 -9.62
N THR A 75 -5.35 -4.02 -8.59
CA THR A 75 -6.52 -3.13 -8.67
C THR A 75 -6.29 -1.88 -7.82
N ARG A 76 -6.43 -0.70 -8.44
CA ARG A 76 -6.25 0.59 -7.77
C ARG A 76 -7.57 1.12 -7.25
N PHE A 77 -7.52 1.74 -6.09
CA PHE A 77 -8.67 2.34 -5.42
C PHE A 77 -8.38 3.78 -5.08
N ALA A 78 -9.40 4.63 -5.20
CA ALA A 78 -9.32 6.04 -4.83
C ALA A 78 -9.17 6.27 -3.31
N THR A 79 -9.44 5.25 -2.48
CA THR A 79 -9.25 5.34 -1.02
C THR A 79 -8.66 4.06 -0.44
N GLU A 80 -7.82 4.18 0.59
CA GLU A 80 -7.28 3.04 1.38
C GLU A 80 -8.41 2.14 1.89
N ARG A 81 -9.46 2.73 2.46
CA ARG A 81 -10.62 1.99 2.98
C ARG A 81 -11.30 1.13 1.89
N ALA A 82 -11.51 1.66 0.69
CA ALA A 82 -12.15 0.89 -0.38
C ALA A 82 -11.30 -0.30 -0.82
N ALA A 83 -9.97 -0.16 -0.83
CA ALA A 83 -9.06 -1.26 -1.10
C ALA A 83 -9.10 -2.32 0.00
N ILE A 84 -9.10 -1.90 1.28
CA ILE A 84 -9.18 -2.80 2.44
C ILE A 84 -10.51 -3.59 2.41
N GLU A 85 -11.64 -2.91 2.23
CA GLU A 85 -12.96 -3.57 2.14
C GLU A 85 -13.01 -4.55 0.95
N ALA A 86 -12.33 -4.25 -0.15
CA ALA A 86 -12.21 -5.17 -1.28
C ALA A 86 -11.35 -6.39 -0.94
N ALA A 87 -10.25 -6.20 -0.21
CA ALA A 87 -9.38 -7.27 0.25
C ALA A 87 -10.10 -8.20 1.23
N GLU A 88 -10.79 -7.65 2.23
CA GLU A 88 -11.60 -8.41 3.19
C GLU A 88 -12.68 -9.27 2.50
N ARG A 89 -13.31 -8.75 1.43
CA ARG A 89 -14.27 -9.53 0.64
C ARG A 89 -13.64 -10.71 -0.10
N LEU A 90 -12.36 -10.64 -0.44
CA LEU A 90 -11.66 -11.74 -1.11
C LEU A 90 -11.27 -12.82 -0.11
N THR A 91 -10.82 -12.42 1.08
CA THR A 91 -10.35 -13.34 2.13
C THR A 91 -11.51 -14.03 2.85
N ASN A 92 -12.63 -13.34 3.09
CA ASN A 92 -13.82 -13.92 3.72
C ASN A 92 -14.62 -14.86 2.81
N ARG A 93 -14.35 -14.90 1.50
CA ARG A 93 -15.01 -15.83 0.57
C ARG A 93 -14.41 -17.22 0.56
N ALA A 94 -13.22 -17.38 1.13
CA ALA A 94 -12.48 -18.64 1.13
C ALA A 94 -12.58 -19.41 2.46
N THR A 95 -13.41 -18.93 3.40
CA THR A 95 -13.78 -19.64 4.63
C THR A 95 -15.14 -20.30 4.45
#